data_AF-A0A534MW15-F1
#
_entry.id   AF-A0A534MW15-F1
#
_cell.length_a   1.000
_cell.length_b   1.000
_cell.length_c   1.000
_cell.angle_alpha   90.00
_cell.angle_beta   90.00
_cell.angle_gamma   90.00
#
_symmetry.space_group_name_H-M   'P 1'
#
loop_
_entity.id
_entity.type
_entity.pdbx_description
1 polymer ?
#
loop_
_entity_poly.entity_id
_entity_poly.type
_entity_poly.pdbx_seq_one_letter_code
_entity_poly.pdbx_strand_id
1 'polypeptide(L)'
;MVVVIVLVTVVLAAVLYFMVSGLLQGPNAPPIVSLGPVDQTGGNATIAVFSSSREIAPSTLQVRIAANGSGSSTDMPAPGGSVVLIAGGYTVRVFWLDHDNDQLFGTGDALRVTGDSAPLPSSTRFSLELSLVTSSGSMVSGVTWTTGQGPRAMGVNIGRSTDGTNWILTIMSTPSGLMTSAVGLTITTSVGLTALNSTAFASLTSGSWSTNHAQFIGTGGGTIIVGDRLLISTSTYPAGYAVEIADTQGILYAHALG
;
A
#
# COMPACT_ATOMS: atom_id res chain seq x y z
N MET A 1 26.45 17.52 -72.11
CA MET A 1 27.23 16.95 -70.99
C MET A 1 26.73 17.43 -69.62
N VAL A 2 26.42 18.71 -69.45
CA VAL A 2 25.92 19.30 -68.19
C VAL A 2 24.68 18.61 -67.64
N VAL A 3 23.67 18.33 -68.48
CA VAL A 3 22.40 17.70 -68.05
C VAL A 3 22.59 16.31 -67.45
N VAL A 4 23.50 15.51 -68.01
CA VAL A 4 23.78 14.14 -67.54
C VAL A 4 24.47 14.16 -66.17
N ILE A 5 25.41 15.08 -65.99
CA ILE A 5 26.13 15.24 -64.71
C ILE A 5 25.16 15.66 -63.61
N VAL A 6 24.26 16.60 -63.89
CA VAL A 6 23.24 17.07 -62.92
C VAL A 6 22.27 15.95 -62.55
N LEU A 7 21.87 15.11 -63.51
CA LEU A 7 20.97 13.99 -63.24
C LEU A 7 21.60 12.94 -62.33
N VAL A 8 22.87 12.59 -62.59
CA VAL A 8 23.60 11.61 -61.77
C VAL A 8 23.81 12.10 -60.34
N THR A 9 24.16 13.37 -60.14
CA THR A 9 24.36 13.93 -58.80
C THR A 9 23.06 14.02 -58.00
N VAL A 10 21.94 14.37 -58.63
CA VAL A 10 20.62 14.40 -57.98
C VAL A 10 20.18 12.99 -57.56
N VAL A 11 20.37 11.99 -58.42
CA VAL A 11 20.03 10.60 -58.09
C VAL A 11 20.91 10.07 -56.96
N LEU A 12 22.22 10.31 -57.00
CA LEU A 12 23.11 9.92 -55.89
C LEU A 12 22.73 10.63 -54.58
N ALA A 13 22.41 11.92 -54.63
CA ALA A 13 22.00 12.68 -53.44
C ALA A 13 20.68 12.14 -52.87
N ALA A 14 19.72 11.78 -53.71
CA ALA A 14 18.47 11.16 -53.28
C ALA A 14 18.70 9.79 -52.64
N VAL A 15 19.52 8.93 -53.26
CA VAL A 15 19.85 7.61 -52.71
C VAL A 15 20.58 7.76 -51.38
N LEU A 16 21.56 8.66 -51.28
CA LEU A 16 22.27 8.95 -50.04
C LEU A 16 21.31 9.50 -48.98
N TYR A 17 20.38 10.39 -49.34
CA TYR A 17 19.35 10.89 -48.44
C TYR A 17 18.45 9.78 -47.91
N PHE A 18 18.01 8.83 -48.75
CA PHE A 18 17.23 7.68 -48.31
C PHE A 18 18.02 6.72 -47.42
N MET A 19 19.30 6.47 -47.74
CA MET A 19 20.18 5.61 -46.94
C MET A 19 20.53 6.23 -45.58
N VAL A 20 20.65 7.56 -45.50
CA VAL A 20 21.02 8.28 -44.28
C VAL A 20 19.78 8.74 -43.49
N SER A 21 18.60 8.87 -44.10
CA SER A 21 17.36 9.25 -43.38
C SER A 21 16.94 8.24 -42.32
N GLY A 22 17.21 6.94 -42.53
CA GLY A 22 17.03 5.91 -41.50
C GLY A 22 18.02 6.02 -40.34
N LEU A 23 19.15 6.72 -40.54
CA LEU A 23 20.15 7.02 -39.52
C LEU A 23 19.89 8.36 -38.81
N LEU A 24 19.10 9.26 -39.45
CA LEU A 24 18.71 10.59 -38.93
C LEU A 24 17.40 10.58 -38.13
N GLN A 25 16.65 9.47 -38.13
CA GLN A 25 15.69 9.22 -37.05
C GLN A 25 16.52 9.04 -35.78
N GLY A 26 16.66 10.12 -35.02
CA GLY A 26 17.46 10.14 -33.80
C GLY A 26 17.09 8.95 -32.89
N PRO A 27 18.01 8.52 -32.02
CA PRO A 27 17.76 7.40 -31.12
C PRO A 27 16.42 7.61 -30.43
N ASN A 28 15.49 6.65 -30.56
CA ASN A 28 14.18 6.71 -29.92
C ASN A 28 14.42 6.90 -28.42
N ALA A 29 14.29 8.12 -27.91
CA ALA A 29 14.64 8.42 -26.53
C ALA A 29 13.87 7.48 -25.60
N PRO A 30 14.45 7.06 -24.46
CA PRO A 30 13.72 6.27 -23.48
C PRO A 30 12.42 7.02 -23.11
N PRO A 31 11.29 6.31 -22.98
CA PRO A 31 10.06 6.93 -22.52
C PRO A 31 10.25 7.47 -21.11
N ILE A 32 9.44 8.45 -20.72
CA ILE A 32 9.41 9.00 -19.37
C ILE A 32 8.11 8.54 -18.73
N VAL A 33 8.21 7.89 -17.57
CA VAL A 33 7.06 7.47 -16.76
C VAL A 33 7.13 8.18 -15.42
N SER A 34 6.03 8.79 -15.01
CA SER A 34 5.84 9.36 -13.69
C SER A 34 4.80 8.56 -12.91
N LEU A 35 5.22 8.04 -11.77
CA LEU A 35 4.34 7.32 -10.85
C LEU A 35 3.70 8.31 -9.86
N GLY A 36 2.43 8.08 -9.55
CA GLY A 36 1.67 8.85 -8.58
C GLY A 36 2.02 8.50 -7.13
N PRO A 37 1.37 9.18 -6.17
CA PRO A 37 1.49 8.82 -4.75
C PRO A 37 1.01 7.39 -4.50
N VAL A 38 1.58 6.76 -3.48
CA VAL A 38 1.20 5.40 -3.07
C VAL A 38 -0.07 5.47 -2.22
N ASP A 39 -1.16 4.87 -2.70
CA ASP A 39 -2.38 4.66 -1.92
C ASP A 39 -2.24 3.37 -1.09
N GLN A 40 -2.45 3.47 0.23
CA GLN A 40 -2.33 2.36 1.16
C GLN A 40 -3.69 1.94 1.71
N THR A 41 -4.39 1.10 0.96
CA THR A 41 -5.72 0.60 1.32
C THR A 41 -5.70 -0.91 1.57
N GLY A 42 -6.35 -1.35 2.66
CA GLY A 42 -6.40 -2.77 3.04
C GLY A 42 -5.03 -3.40 3.32
N GLY A 43 -4.04 -2.61 3.75
CA GLY A 43 -2.68 -3.07 4.02
C GLY A 43 -1.84 -3.39 2.80
N ASN A 44 -2.28 -2.97 1.62
CA ASN A 44 -1.58 -3.13 0.34
C ASN A 44 -1.25 -1.75 -0.24
N ALA A 45 -0.38 -1.71 -1.25
CA ALA A 45 -0.01 -0.47 -1.93
C ALA A 45 -0.57 -0.46 -3.35
N THR A 46 -1.19 0.63 -3.77
CA THR A 46 -1.60 0.87 -5.15
C THR A 46 -0.94 2.15 -5.65
N ILE A 47 -0.33 2.08 -6.83
CA ILE A 47 0.49 3.14 -7.41
C ILE A 47 -0.02 3.40 -8.82
N ALA A 48 -0.65 4.55 -9.03
CA ALA A 48 -1.12 4.93 -10.36
C ALA A 48 0.04 5.38 -11.26
N VAL A 49 -0.08 5.12 -12.55
CA VAL A 49 0.77 5.75 -13.56
C VAL A 49 0.17 7.13 -13.85
N PHE A 50 0.80 8.16 -13.28
CA PHE A 50 0.27 9.52 -13.35
C PHE A 50 0.47 10.15 -14.73
N SER A 51 1.59 9.84 -15.37
CA SER A 51 1.82 10.19 -16.78
C SER A 51 2.87 9.28 -17.41
N SER A 52 2.73 9.06 -18.71
CA SER A 52 3.74 8.46 -19.58
C SER A 52 3.89 9.30 -20.84
N SER A 53 5.13 9.45 -21.35
CA SER A 53 5.37 10.18 -22.60
C SER A 53 4.91 9.43 -23.85
N ARG A 54 4.68 8.11 -23.73
CA ARG A 54 4.08 7.24 -24.74
C ARG A 54 3.68 5.90 -24.12
N GLU A 55 2.82 5.16 -24.79
CA GLU A 55 2.49 3.79 -24.42
C GLU A 55 3.68 2.83 -24.59
N ILE A 56 3.84 1.88 -23.66
CA ILE A 56 5.00 0.99 -23.57
C ILE A 56 4.56 -0.47 -23.63
N ALA A 57 5.18 -1.25 -24.52
CA ALA A 57 4.93 -2.69 -24.55
C ALA A 57 5.42 -3.35 -23.24
N PRO A 58 4.57 -4.12 -22.53
CA PRO A 58 4.91 -4.67 -21.22
C PRO A 58 6.11 -5.62 -21.26
N SER A 59 6.32 -6.33 -22.39
CA SER A 59 7.47 -7.22 -22.60
C SER A 59 8.83 -6.53 -22.58
N THR A 60 8.86 -5.20 -22.62
CA THR A 60 10.10 -4.41 -22.57
C THR A 60 10.39 -3.85 -21.18
N LEU A 61 9.42 -3.93 -20.27
CA LEU A 61 9.52 -3.42 -18.91
C LEU A 61 9.96 -4.51 -17.94
N GLN A 62 10.83 -4.12 -17.02
CA GLN A 62 11.09 -4.89 -15.82
C GLN A 62 10.50 -4.19 -14.62
N VAL A 63 9.90 -4.97 -13.74
CA VAL A 63 9.43 -4.55 -12.42
C VAL A 63 10.39 -5.07 -11.37
N ARG A 64 10.86 -4.16 -10.52
CA ARG A 64 11.73 -4.46 -9.38
C ARG A 64 11.03 -4.04 -8.10
N ILE A 65 11.04 -4.93 -7.12
CA ILE A 65 10.50 -4.68 -5.79
C ILE A 65 11.56 -5.01 -4.75
N ALA A 66 11.76 -4.11 -3.80
CA ALA A 66 12.66 -4.32 -2.68
C ALA A 66 11.99 -3.93 -1.36
N ALA A 67 12.39 -4.60 -0.29
CA ALA A 67 12.01 -4.28 1.08
C ALA A 67 13.28 -4.18 1.93
N ASN A 68 13.38 -3.11 2.71
CA ASN A 68 14.55 -2.80 3.55
C ASN A 68 15.89 -2.87 2.79
N GLY A 69 15.87 -2.51 1.50
CA GLY A 69 17.05 -2.44 0.64
C GLY A 69 17.39 -3.72 -0.14
N SER A 70 16.74 -4.86 0.11
CA SER A 70 16.95 -6.09 -0.67
C SER A 70 15.69 -6.50 -1.43
N GLY A 71 15.88 -7.02 -2.64
CA GLY A 71 14.78 -7.20 -3.58
C GLY A 71 15.12 -8.06 -4.78
N SER A 72 14.09 -8.30 -5.59
CA SER A 72 14.17 -9.06 -6.82
C SER A 72 13.51 -8.27 -7.96
N SER A 73 13.86 -8.62 -9.20
CA SER A 73 13.23 -8.06 -10.40
C SER A 73 12.78 -9.18 -11.32
N THR A 74 11.76 -8.90 -12.12
CA THR A 74 11.24 -9.78 -13.16
C THR A 74 10.67 -8.93 -14.29
N ASP A 75 10.41 -9.54 -15.44
CA ASP A 75 9.66 -8.90 -16.51
C ASP A 75 8.24 -8.55 -16.03
N MET A 76 7.66 -7.50 -16.60
CA MET A 76 6.31 -7.05 -16.29
C MET A 76 5.30 -8.20 -16.47
N PRO A 77 4.30 -8.36 -15.57
CA PRO A 77 3.19 -9.29 -15.81
C PRO A 77 2.43 -8.94 -17.11
N ALA A 78 1.66 -9.89 -17.62
CA ALA A 78 0.68 -9.63 -18.68
C ALA A 78 -0.41 -8.63 -18.20
N PRO A 79 -1.17 -7.99 -19.12
CA PRO A 79 -2.26 -7.08 -18.74
C PRO A 79 -3.27 -7.74 -17.80
N GLY A 80 -3.60 -7.08 -16.68
CA GLY A 80 -4.45 -7.64 -15.63
C GLY A 80 -3.83 -8.80 -14.82
N GLY A 81 -2.57 -9.14 -15.09
CA GLY A 81 -1.85 -10.25 -14.49
C GLY A 81 -1.07 -9.89 -13.23
N SER A 82 -0.33 -10.87 -12.70
CA SER A 82 0.56 -10.66 -11.55
C SER A 82 1.80 -11.53 -11.59
N VAL A 83 2.83 -11.09 -10.87
CA VAL A 83 4.07 -11.82 -10.62
C VAL A 83 4.33 -11.90 -9.11
N VAL A 84 4.96 -12.99 -8.68
CA VAL A 84 5.41 -13.19 -7.29
C VAL A 84 6.92 -12.93 -7.23
N LEU A 85 7.33 -12.15 -6.25
CA LEU A 85 8.70 -11.67 -6.06
C LEU A 85 9.10 -11.81 -4.59
N ILE A 86 10.41 -11.88 -4.33
CA ILE A 86 10.96 -11.84 -2.97
C ILE A 86 11.58 -10.46 -2.71
N ALA A 87 11.13 -9.79 -1.66
CA ALA A 87 11.60 -8.48 -1.22
C ALA A 87 11.92 -8.53 0.28
N GLY A 88 13.16 -8.29 0.70
CA GLY A 88 13.51 -8.33 2.12
C GLY A 88 13.27 -9.68 2.83
N GLY A 89 13.19 -10.78 2.08
CA GLY A 89 12.77 -12.09 2.60
C GLY A 89 11.25 -12.29 2.68
N TYR A 90 10.45 -11.29 2.32
CA TYR A 90 8.99 -11.40 2.19
C TYR A 90 8.59 -11.87 0.79
N THR A 91 7.64 -12.78 0.73
CA THR A 91 6.92 -13.10 -0.52
C THR A 91 5.89 -12.02 -0.78
N VAL A 92 6.03 -11.33 -1.91
CA VAL A 92 5.12 -10.26 -2.34
C VAL A 92 4.60 -10.56 -3.74
N ARG A 93 3.41 -10.04 -4.04
CA ARG A 93 2.79 -10.16 -5.35
C ARG A 93 2.52 -8.77 -5.92
N VAL A 94 3.02 -8.54 -7.13
CA VAL A 94 2.83 -7.30 -7.90
C VAL A 94 1.86 -7.59 -9.04
N PHE A 95 0.78 -6.82 -9.10
CA PHE A 95 -0.21 -6.84 -10.16
C PHE A 95 -0.02 -5.64 -11.07
N TRP A 96 -0.28 -5.84 -12.36
CA TRP A 96 -0.57 -4.75 -13.28
C TRP A 96 -2.07 -4.67 -13.49
N LEU A 97 -2.62 -3.49 -13.23
CA LEU A 97 -4.02 -3.16 -13.42
C LEU A 97 -4.14 -2.28 -14.67
N ASP A 98 -4.44 -2.94 -15.79
CA ASP A 98 -4.76 -2.33 -17.08
C ASP A 98 -6.19 -1.77 -17.00
N HIS A 99 -6.33 -0.47 -16.73
CA HIS A 99 -7.63 0.13 -16.43
C HIS A 99 -8.33 0.66 -17.69
N ASP A 100 -7.56 1.11 -18.67
CA ASP A 100 -8.08 1.60 -19.95
C ASP A 100 -8.23 0.48 -20.99
N ASN A 101 -7.76 -0.73 -20.70
CA ASN A 101 -7.86 -1.95 -21.50
C ASN A 101 -7.17 -1.85 -22.86
N ASP A 102 -6.09 -1.09 -22.96
CA ASP A 102 -5.33 -0.94 -24.20
C ASP A 102 -4.17 -1.95 -24.34
N GLN A 103 -3.94 -2.76 -23.29
CA GLN A 103 -2.89 -3.78 -23.19
C GLN A 103 -1.46 -3.24 -23.28
N LEU A 104 -1.28 -1.93 -23.16
CA LEU A 104 0.00 -1.24 -23.12
C LEU A 104 0.16 -0.58 -21.76
N PHE A 105 1.40 -0.49 -21.30
CA PHE A 105 1.68 0.17 -20.03
C PHE A 105 1.79 1.67 -20.23
N GLY A 106 0.89 2.42 -19.59
CA GLY A 106 0.91 3.87 -19.68
C GLY A 106 -0.11 4.61 -18.82
N THR A 107 -0.55 5.77 -19.30
CA THR A 107 -1.31 6.72 -18.47
C THR A 107 -2.74 6.24 -18.32
N GLY A 108 -3.14 5.90 -17.09
CA GLY A 108 -4.44 5.28 -16.84
C GLY A 108 -4.30 4.02 -16.00
N ASP A 109 -3.13 3.38 -16.09
CA ASP A 109 -2.82 2.15 -15.37
C ASP A 109 -2.45 2.32 -13.92
N ALA A 110 -2.39 1.19 -13.22
CA ALA A 110 -1.80 1.12 -11.89
C ALA A 110 -1.02 -0.17 -11.65
N LEU A 111 -0.10 -0.10 -10.70
CA LEU A 111 0.56 -1.24 -10.09
C LEU A 111 0.00 -1.44 -8.69
N ARG A 112 -0.31 -2.68 -8.33
CA ARG A 112 -0.75 -3.04 -6.97
C ARG A 112 0.21 -4.05 -6.35
N VAL A 113 0.70 -3.77 -5.16
CA VAL A 113 1.65 -4.61 -4.41
C VAL A 113 0.98 -5.15 -3.16
N THR A 114 1.06 -6.47 -2.97
CA THR A 114 0.42 -7.21 -1.87
C THR A 114 1.38 -8.23 -1.25
N GLY A 115 1.09 -8.76 -0.07
CA GLY A 115 1.85 -9.82 0.60
C GLY A 115 1.51 -11.24 0.14
N ASP A 116 1.20 -11.43 -1.14
CA ASP A 116 0.79 -12.71 -1.75
C ASP A 116 -0.36 -13.43 -1.02
N SER A 117 -1.59 -13.01 -1.32
CA SER A 117 -2.82 -13.47 -0.61
C SER A 117 -2.91 -13.00 0.85
N ALA A 118 -2.01 -12.12 1.29
CA ALA A 118 -2.05 -11.43 2.58
C ALA A 118 -1.74 -9.92 2.42
N PRO A 119 -2.01 -9.08 3.44
CA PRO A 119 -1.50 -7.72 3.49
C PRO A 119 0.03 -7.66 3.47
N LEU A 120 0.59 -6.53 3.05
CA LEU A 120 2.04 -6.31 3.16
C LEU A 120 2.46 -6.27 4.64
N PRO A 121 3.68 -6.75 4.98
CA PRO A 121 4.25 -6.65 6.32
C PRO A 121 4.24 -5.19 6.81
N SER A 122 3.86 -4.93 8.06
CA SER A 122 3.85 -3.58 8.63
C SER A 122 5.25 -3.03 8.88
N SER A 123 5.36 -1.70 9.01
CA SER A 123 6.60 -0.98 9.33
C SER A 123 7.78 -1.34 8.43
N THR A 124 7.50 -1.71 7.19
CA THR A 124 8.51 -2.18 6.24
C THR A 124 8.66 -1.14 5.14
N ARG A 125 9.90 -0.74 4.88
CA ARG A 125 10.19 0.21 3.79
C ARG A 125 10.27 -0.56 2.49
N PHE A 126 9.34 -0.29 1.58
CA PHE A 126 9.29 -0.86 0.24
C PHE A 126 9.71 0.17 -0.81
N SER A 127 10.30 -0.32 -1.91
CA SER A 127 10.52 0.44 -3.13
C SER A 127 10.12 -0.36 -4.35
N LEU A 128 9.31 0.22 -5.22
CA LEU A 128 8.94 -0.32 -6.52
C LEU A 128 9.63 0.52 -7.59
N GLU A 129 10.32 -0.13 -8.51
CA GLU A 129 10.99 0.48 -9.65
C GLU A 129 10.55 -0.21 -10.93
N LEU A 130 10.31 0.59 -11.96
CA LEU A 130 10.14 0.17 -13.34
C LEU A 130 11.39 0.57 -14.10
N SER A 131 11.94 -0.37 -14.87
CA SER A 131 13.08 -0.10 -15.74
C SER A 131 12.83 -0.58 -17.16
N LEU A 132 13.41 0.15 -18.11
CA LEU A 132 13.42 -0.17 -19.53
C LEU A 132 14.78 0.21 -20.08
N VAL A 133 15.46 -0.73 -20.73
CA VAL A 133 16.72 -0.48 -21.43
C VAL A 133 16.45 -0.47 -22.93
N THR A 134 16.87 0.59 -23.59
CA THR A 134 16.78 0.77 -25.05
C THR A 134 18.19 0.97 -25.62
N SER A 135 18.32 0.92 -26.94
CA SER A 135 19.60 1.22 -27.62
C SER A 135 20.08 2.67 -27.43
N SER A 136 19.17 3.58 -27.05
CA SER A 136 19.43 5.02 -26.89
C SER A 136 19.66 5.45 -25.44
N GLY A 137 19.41 4.56 -24.47
CA GLY A 137 19.48 4.86 -23.04
C GLY A 137 18.55 3.99 -22.21
N SER A 138 18.41 4.33 -20.93
CA SER A 138 17.54 3.62 -19.98
C SER A 138 16.55 4.57 -19.33
N MET A 139 15.34 4.06 -19.06
CA MET A 139 14.37 4.69 -18.18
C MET A 139 14.38 3.93 -16.85
N VAL A 140 14.37 4.66 -15.74
CA VAL A 140 14.01 4.13 -14.42
C VAL A 140 13.00 5.08 -13.78
N SER A 141 11.89 4.55 -13.30
CA SER A 141 10.87 5.30 -12.54
C SER A 141 10.50 4.50 -11.31
N GLY A 142 10.37 5.14 -10.16
CA GLY A 142 10.12 4.39 -8.94
C GLY A 142 9.51 5.21 -7.83
N VAL A 143 8.95 4.49 -6.87
CA VAL A 143 8.36 5.04 -5.66
C VAL A 143 8.85 4.25 -4.45
N THR A 144 8.95 4.94 -3.32
CA THR A 144 9.26 4.33 -2.03
C THR A 144 8.13 4.64 -1.06
N TRP A 145 7.73 3.66 -0.26
CA TRP A 145 6.76 3.84 0.80
C TRP A 145 7.13 3.01 2.02
N THR A 146 6.51 3.32 3.16
CA THR A 146 6.55 2.47 4.34
C THR A 146 5.14 1.96 4.59
N THR A 147 4.96 0.64 4.64
CA THR A 147 3.68 0.01 4.96
C THR A 147 3.29 0.31 6.40
N GLY A 148 2.07 0.83 6.61
CA GLY A 148 1.54 1.03 7.96
C GLY A 148 2.41 1.92 8.86
N GLN A 149 2.66 3.14 8.39
CA GLN A 149 2.87 4.32 9.24
C GLN A 149 1.98 5.46 8.70
N GLY A 150 0.67 5.21 8.53
CA GLY A 150 -0.28 6.33 8.66
C GLY A 150 -0.21 6.87 10.10
N PRO A 151 -0.82 8.03 10.44
CA PRO A 151 -1.01 8.39 11.84
C PRO A 151 -1.55 7.17 12.55
N ARG A 152 -0.76 6.63 13.49
CA ARG A 152 -1.00 5.31 14.07
C ARG A 152 -2.07 5.45 15.14
N ALA A 153 -3.23 5.94 14.70
CA ALA A 153 -4.34 6.36 15.49
C ALA A 153 -5.58 5.62 15.02
N MET A 154 -6.37 5.16 15.96
CA MET A 154 -7.66 4.55 15.74
C MET A 154 -8.73 5.61 15.98
N GLY A 155 -9.63 5.79 15.02
CA GLY A 155 -10.83 6.57 15.25
C GLY A 155 -11.83 5.70 16.01
N VAL A 156 -12.17 6.10 17.23
CA VAL A 156 -13.15 5.40 18.06
C VAL A 156 -14.28 6.35 18.42
N ASN A 157 -15.52 5.92 18.21
CA ASN A 157 -16.68 6.62 18.73
C ASN A 157 -17.11 5.96 20.05
N ILE A 158 -17.35 6.77 21.09
CA ILE A 158 -17.79 6.29 22.41
C ILE A 158 -19.26 6.64 22.60
N GLY A 159 -20.05 5.64 22.98
CA GLY A 159 -21.43 5.81 23.42
C GLY A 159 -21.77 4.93 24.61
N ARG A 160 -23.02 4.97 25.05
CA ARG A 160 -23.58 4.02 26.02
C ARG A 160 -24.56 3.07 25.34
N SER A 161 -24.65 1.85 25.85
CA SER A 161 -25.71 0.92 25.50
C SER A 161 -27.08 1.47 25.93
N THR A 162 -28.15 1.03 25.27
CA THR A 162 -29.53 1.50 25.51
C THR A 162 -29.97 1.28 26.96
N ASP A 163 -29.50 0.21 27.59
CA ASP A 163 -29.75 -0.12 28.99
C ASP A 163 -28.79 0.58 29.97
N GLY A 164 -27.81 1.35 29.47
CA GLY A 164 -26.85 2.11 30.26
C GLY A 164 -25.80 1.27 30.99
N THR A 165 -25.78 -0.05 30.80
CA THR A 165 -24.90 -0.97 31.54
C THR A 165 -23.48 -1.00 30.98
N ASN A 166 -23.29 -0.58 29.73
CA ASN A 166 -22.01 -0.65 29.03
C ASN A 166 -21.67 0.65 28.31
N TRP A 167 -20.40 1.02 28.35
CA TRP A 167 -19.79 1.85 27.32
C TRP A 167 -19.59 1.00 26.07
N ILE A 168 -19.86 1.61 24.90
CA ILE A 168 -19.65 1.01 23.58
C ILE A 168 -18.62 1.87 22.85
N LEU A 169 -17.44 1.31 22.64
CA LEU A 169 -16.38 1.92 21.83
C LEU A 169 -16.46 1.27 20.45
N THR A 170 -16.92 2.01 19.44
CA THR A 170 -17.03 1.53 18.07
C THR A 170 -15.84 2.01 17.25
N ILE A 171 -15.16 1.08 16.59
CA ILE A 171 -14.01 1.39 15.72
C ILE A 171 -14.53 1.97 14.41
N MET A 172 -14.24 3.25 14.19
CA MET A 172 -14.64 4.03 13.01
C MET A 172 -13.54 4.07 11.95
N SER A 173 -12.27 3.97 12.36
CA SER A 173 -11.11 3.82 11.48
C SER A 173 -9.99 3.08 12.23
N THR A 174 -9.17 2.31 11.51
CA THR A 174 -8.06 1.54 12.11
C THR A 174 -6.88 1.46 11.15
N PRO A 175 -5.63 1.51 11.65
CA PRO A 175 -4.48 1.06 10.88
C PRO A 175 -4.69 -0.36 10.37
N SER A 176 -4.21 -0.64 9.16
CA SER A 176 -4.33 -1.96 8.54
C SER A 176 -3.42 -2.99 9.22
N GLY A 177 -3.92 -4.22 9.37
CA GLY A 177 -3.11 -5.35 9.85
C GLY A 177 -2.96 -5.44 11.37
N LEU A 178 -3.74 -4.66 12.14
CA LEU A 178 -3.77 -4.81 13.59
C LEU A 178 -4.42 -6.14 13.97
N MET A 179 -3.69 -6.96 14.73
CA MET A 179 -4.15 -8.26 15.21
C MET A 179 -4.75 -8.12 16.61
N THR A 180 -5.85 -8.82 16.88
CA THR A 180 -6.50 -8.81 18.21
C THR A 180 -5.62 -9.39 19.32
N SER A 181 -4.60 -10.18 18.96
CA SER A 181 -3.59 -10.69 19.90
C SER A 181 -2.51 -9.67 20.27
N ALA A 182 -2.32 -8.62 19.45
CA ALA A 182 -1.26 -7.63 19.62
C ALA A 182 -1.76 -6.32 20.23
N VAL A 183 -3.02 -5.96 19.96
CA VAL A 183 -3.64 -4.74 20.51
C VAL A 183 -4.31 -5.04 21.84
N GLY A 184 -4.02 -4.21 22.85
CA GLY A 184 -4.54 -4.32 24.20
C GLY A 184 -5.36 -3.12 24.64
N LEU A 185 -6.29 -3.37 25.57
CA LEU A 185 -7.03 -2.36 26.31
C LEU A 185 -6.40 -2.20 27.70
N THR A 186 -6.05 -0.96 28.03
CA THR A 186 -5.72 -0.52 29.40
C THR A 186 -6.83 0.40 29.87
N ILE A 187 -7.20 0.32 31.15
CA ILE A 187 -8.13 1.27 31.77
C ILE A 187 -7.46 1.83 33.01
N THR A 188 -7.48 3.16 33.15
CA THR A 188 -7.00 3.85 34.34
C THR A 188 -8.13 4.57 35.06
N THR A 189 -8.05 4.67 36.39
CA THR A 189 -8.96 5.45 37.21
C THR A 189 -8.81 6.95 36.93
N SER A 190 -9.74 7.77 37.44
CA SER A 190 -9.69 9.23 37.33
C SER A 190 -8.47 9.89 37.98
N VAL A 191 -7.74 9.15 38.81
CA VAL A 191 -6.49 9.58 39.47
C VAL A 191 -5.24 8.96 38.82
N GLY A 192 -5.39 8.27 37.70
CA GLY A 192 -4.29 7.71 36.91
C GLY A 192 -3.76 6.35 37.37
N LEU A 193 -4.45 5.65 38.29
CA LEU A 193 -4.07 4.29 38.67
C LEU A 193 -4.60 3.27 37.67
N THR A 194 -3.84 2.22 37.37
CA THR A 194 -4.30 1.14 36.48
C THR A 194 -5.43 0.35 37.13
N ALA A 195 -6.60 0.35 36.47
CA ALA A 195 -7.78 -0.43 36.84
C ALA A 195 -7.92 -1.72 36.01
N LEU A 196 -7.44 -1.72 34.77
CA LEU A 196 -7.27 -2.89 33.92
C LEU A 196 -5.88 -2.80 33.30
N ASN A 197 -5.02 -3.80 33.56
CA ASN A 197 -3.73 -3.93 32.88
C ASN A 197 -3.95 -4.13 31.38
N SER A 198 -2.96 -3.77 30.56
CA SER A 198 -3.02 -3.99 29.11
C SER A 198 -3.40 -5.44 28.80
N THR A 199 -4.63 -5.62 28.34
CA THR A 199 -5.23 -6.94 28.09
C THR A 199 -5.54 -7.03 26.61
N ALA A 200 -4.94 -7.99 25.92
CA ALA A 200 -5.13 -8.18 24.48
C ALA A 200 -6.61 -8.36 24.14
N PHE A 201 -7.06 -7.80 23.02
CA PHE A 201 -8.45 -7.91 22.57
C PHE A 201 -8.89 -9.37 22.41
N ALA A 202 -7.99 -10.26 21.96
CA ALA A 202 -8.22 -11.69 21.87
C ALA A 202 -8.55 -12.35 23.23
N SER A 203 -8.13 -11.75 24.34
CA SER A 203 -8.41 -12.21 25.71
C SER A 203 -9.65 -11.57 26.34
N LEU A 204 -10.22 -10.54 25.71
CA LEU A 204 -11.46 -9.87 26.12
C LEU A 204 -12.65 -10.58 25.47
N THR A 205 -13.04 -11.72 26.01
CA THR A 205 -14.13 -12.55 25.49
C THR A 205 -15.32 -12.51 26.43
N SER A 206 -16.49 -12.98 25.99
CA SER A 206 -17.64 -13.16 26.89
C SER A 206 -17.31 -14.07 28.08
N GLY A 207 -16.44 -15.07 27.89
CA GLY A 207 -15.98 -15.98 28.94
C GLY A 207 -15.07 -15.33 29.99
N SER A 208 -14.41 -14.22 29.67
CA SER A 208 -13.55 -13.46 30.61
C SER A 208 -14.22 -12.21 31.18
N TRP A 209 -15.51 -12.00 30.89
CA TRP A 209 -16.28 -10.84 31.35
C TRP A 209 -16.26 -10.66 32.87
N SER A 210 -16.41 -11.75 33.63
CA SER A 210 -16.43 -11.69 35.10
C SER A 210 -15.11 -11.24 35.72
N THR A 211 -14.00 -11.34 34.98
CA THR A 211 -12.67 -10.93 35.42
C THR A 211 -12.33 -9.53 34.92
N ASN A 212 -12.56 -9.29 33.62
CA ASN A 212 -12.07 -8.08 32.95
C ASN A 212 -13.13 -6.97 32.86
N HIS A 213 -14.42 -7.31 33.03
CA HIS A 213 -15.55 -6.39 32.85
C HIS A 213 -15.51 -5.60 31.53
N ALA A 214 -14.88 -6.21 30.53
CA ALA A 214 -14.71 -5.70 29.19
C ALA A 214 -14.69 -6.87 28.20
N GLN A 215 -15.24 -6.66 27.02
CA GLN A 215 -15.31 -7.65 25.95
C GLN A 215 -15.06 -6.97 24.60
N PHE A 216 -14.21 -7.60 23.79
CA PHE A 216 -14.08 -7.29 22.38
C PHE A 216 -15.07 -8.12 21.56
N ILE A 217 -15.78 -7.47 20.66
CA ILE A 217 -16.71 -8.07 19.71
C ILE A 217 -16.24 -7.65 18.33
N GLY A 218 -15.66 -8.59 17.60
CA GLY A 218 -15.15 -8.34 16.25
C GLY A 218 -15.63 -9.37 15.23
N THR A 219 -15.59 -8.97 13.96
CA THR A 219 -15.96 -9.82 12.81
C THR A 219 -14.78 -10.14 11.89
N GLY A 220 -13.61 -9.54 12.12
CA GLY A 220 -12.40 -9.66 11.29
C GLY A 220 -11.57 -10.94 11.46
N GLY A 221 -12.09 -12.02 12.07
CA GLY A 221 -11.39 -13.32 12.11
C GLY A 221 -9.99 -13.31 12.77
N GLY A 222 -9.74 -12.39 13.71
CA GLY A 222 -8.44 -12.20 14.38
C GLY A 222 -7.71 -10.91 14.00
N THR A 223 -8.18 -10.24 12.94
CA THR A 223 -7.80 -8.86 12.62
C THR A 223 -8.83 -7.88 13.17
N ILE A 224 -8.39 -6.67 13.48
CA ILE A 224 -9.25 -5.57 13.90
C ILE A 224 -9.66 -4.78 12.65
N ILE A 225 -10.97 -4.62 12.47
CA ILE A 225 -11.55 -3.92 11.32
C ILE A 225 -12.55 -2.84 11.76
N VAL A 226 -12.93 -1.97 10.83
CA VAL A 226 -13.97 -0.96 11.06
C VAL A 226 -15.30 -1.64 11.37
N GLY A 227 -16.01 -1.14 12.39
CA GLY A 227 -17.27 -1.69 12.88
C GLY A 227 -17.14 -2.62 14.09
N ASP A 228 -15.93 -3.13 14.38
CA ASP A 228 -15.64 -3.88 15.60
C ASP A 228 -15.84 -3.00 16.84
N ARG A 229 -16.09 -3.63 18.00
CA ARG A 229 -16.51 -2.93 19.22
C ARG A 229 -15.85 -3.46 20.48
N LEU A 230 -15.60 -2.58 21.44
CA LEU A 230 -15.39 -2.94 22.84
C LEU A 230 -16.64 -2.58 23.64
N LEU A 231 -17.10 -3.54 24.45
CA LEU A 231 -18.07 -3.31 25.53
C LEU A 231 -17.30 -3.21 26.84
N ILE A 232 -17.61 -2.21 27.65
CA ILE A 232 -16.94 -1.97 28.94
C ILE A 232 -18.01 -1.65 30.00
N SER A 233 -18.01 -2.36 31.12
CA SER A 233 -18.98 -2.18 32.21
C SER A 233 -18.97 -0.76 32.78
N THR A 234 -20.13 -0.09 32.83
CA THR A 234 -20.25 1.25 33.44
C THR A 234 -20.23 1.22 34.96
N SER A 235 -20.53 0.09 35.59
CA SER A 235 -20.49 -0.07 37.05
C SER A 235 -19.08 -0.33 37.58
N THR A 236 -18.28 -1.11 36.84
CA THR A 236 -16.88 -1.39 37.18
C THR A 236 -15.97 -0.23 36.77
N TYR A 237 -16.23 0.36 35.59
CA TYR A 237 -15.45 1.46 35.02
C TYR A 237 -16.38 2.67 34.81
N PRO A 238 -16.66 3.43 35.88
CA PRO A 238 -17.57 4.56 35.82
C PRO A 238 -16.98 5.75 35.04
N ALA A 239 -17.82 6.76 34.81
CA ALA A 239 -17.38 8.01 34.20
C ALA A 239 -16.21 8.63 34.99
N GLY A 240 -15.26 9.23 34.26
CA GLY A 240 -14.00 9.75 34.79
C GLY A 240 -12.82 8.79 34.70
N TYR A 241 -13.06 7.50 34.45
CA TYR A 241 -11.99 6.56 34.08
C TYR A 241 -11.52 6.86 32.65
N ALA A 242 -10.31 6.45 32.29
CA ALA A 242 -9.79 6.60 30.94
C ALA A 242 -9.47 5.25 30.32
N VAL A 243 -9.75 5.13 29.03
CA VAL A 243 -9.38 3.98 28.19
C VAL A 243 -8.15 4.34 27.37
N GLU A 244 -7.27 3.37 27.21
CA GLU A 244 -6.16 3.42 26.27
C GLU A 244 -6.16 2.12 25.46
N ILE A 245 -6.15 2.26 24.13
CA ILE A 245 -5.97 1.17 23.18
C ILE A 245 -4.57 1.36 22.59
N ALA A 246 -3.73 0.35 22.73
CA ALA A 246 -2.34 0.41 22.33
C ALA A 246 -1.83 -0.96 21.90
N ASP A 247 -0.68 -0.97 21.23
CA ASP A 247 0.12 -2.19 21.05
C ASP A 247 1.61 -1.89 21.26
N THR A 248 2.49 -2.79 20.81
CA THR A 248 3.94 -2.69 21.00
C THR A 248 4.58 -1.49 20.31
N GLN A 249 3.93 -0.85 19.33
CA GLN A 249 4.46 0.36 18.67
C GLN A 249 3.82 1.66 19.19
N GLY A 250 2.93 1.61 20.17
CA GLY A 250 2.42 2.77 20.89
C GLY A 250 0.89 2.87 21.00
N ILE A 251 0.44 4.02 21.50
CA ILE A 251 -0.98 4.32 21.72
C ILE A 251 -1.67 4.56 20.38
N LEU A 252 -2.77 3.85 20.17
CA LEU A 252 -3.67 3.98 19.03
C LEU A 252 -4.84 4.90 19.35
N TYR A 253 -5.36 4.86 20.57
CA TYR A 253 -6.46 5.70 21.01
C TYR A 253 -6.42 5.88 22.52
N ALA A 254 -6.74 7.07 23.02
CA ALA A 254 -6.90 7.32 24.44
C ALA A 254 -8.01 8.34 24.67
N HIS A 255 -8.91 8.07 25.63
CA HIS A 255 -10.02 8.96 25.94
C HIS A 255 -10.60 8.71 27.34
N ALA A 256 -11.14 9.75 27.96
CA ALA A 256 -11.89 9.61 29.22
C ALA A 256 -13.32 9.13 28.96
N LEU A 257 -13.83 8.20 29.76
CA LEU A 257 -15.23 7.77 29.74
C LEU A 257 -16.08 8.90 30.36
N GLY A 258 -17.02 9.45 29.59
CA GLY A 258 -17.81 10.62 29.94
C GLY A 258 -19.28 10.46 29.59
#